data_AF-A0A518ERE2-F1
#
_entry.id   AF-A0A518ERE2-F1
#
_cell.length_a   1.000
_cell.length_b   1.000
_cell.length_c   1.000
_cell.angle_alpha   90.00
_cell.angle_beta   90.00
_cell.angle_gamma   90.00
#
_symmetry.space_group_name_H-M   'P 1'
#
loop_
_entity.id
_entity.type
_entity.pdbx_description
1 polymer ?
#
loop_
_entity_poly.entity_id
_entity_poly.type
_entity_poly.pdbx_seq_one_letter_code
_entity_poly.pdbx_strand_id
1 'polypeptide(L)'
;MITIASLLLLIAPNGAPESLAYGLSPSSVLEALQPSVSLIQDDEEGEKPDKREEIKEALKELKGHAGKRGDEDAQALAIIDTLLQEFPNSGPKDRKDIVKGLGDCMKQKRKPTKEGVVDNKLHIAAATALGRMAPESVKELITWVDHKNFAKDYAAKRAIILALGNTQDEDGIAPLTDLLTHHEPQVQAGAAEALQQYVGKESDVRKEIFKEVLDEVSRVKNALDIDPTDPIVRQRYDAIAGPMLRTLTDLSGHESNDPTEFFSWWNDNKKRDWDKAEKGKDA
;
A
#
# COMPACT_ATOMS: atom_id res chain seq x y z
N MET A 1 -25.64 -28.62 -32.28
CA MET A 1 -25.26 -29.33 -33.52
C MET A 1 -24.47 -28.34 -34.38
N ILE A 2 -23.13 -28.35 -34.26
CA ILE A 2 -22.16 -28.97 -35.21
C ILE A 2 -22.11 -28.13 -36.50
N THR A 3 -21.35 -27.02 -36.54
CA THR A 3 -19.90 -26.80 -36.80
C THR A 3 -19.59 -26.42 -38.25
N ILE A 4 -18.84 -25.33 -38.35
CA ILE A 4 -18.52 -24.52 -39.53
C ILE A 4 -17.27 -25.09 -40.25
N ALA A 5 -17.28 -24.98 -41.58
CA ALA A 5 -16.35 -25.57 -42.53
C ALA A 5 -14.96 -24.89 -42.59
N SER A 6 -13.95 -25.74 -42.78
CA SER A 6 -12.57 -25.41 -43.12
C SER A 6 -12.38 -25.18 -44.62
N LEU A 7 -11.54 -24.21 -45.00
CA LEU A 7 -10.75 -24.28 -46.24
C LEU A 7 -9.46 -23.47 -46.09
N LEU A 8 -8.32 -24.14 -46.23
CA LEU A 8 -6.96 -23.61 -46.07
C LEU A 8 -6.17 -24.01 -47.32
N LEU A 9 -5.59 -23.02 -48.01
CA LEU A 9 -4.77 -23.20 -49.22
C LEU A 9 -3.67 -22.14 -49.23
N LEU A 10 -2.39 -22.55 -49.19
CA LEU A 10 -1.22 -21.79 -49.69
C LEU A 10 0.02 -22.73 -49.75
N ILE A 11 0.41 -23.22 -50.93
CA ILE A 11 1.51 -22.79 -51.85
C ILE A 11 2.94 -23.18 -51.39
N ALA A 12 3.63 -23.85 -52.32
CA ALA A 12 4.92 -24.55 -52.24
C ALA A 12 6.17 -23.64 -52.50
N PRO A 13 7.41 -24.14 -52.38
CA PRO A 13 8.64 -23.33 -52.26
C PRO A 13 9.45 -23.15 -53.57
N ASN A 14 10.10 -22.00 -53.74
CA ASN A 14 11.20 -21.71 -54.66
C ASN A 14 12.51 -21.69 -53.84
N GLY A 15 13.67 -22.19 -54.26
CA GLY A 15 14.28 -22.23 -55.61
C GLY A 15 15.55 -21.37 -55.55
N ALA A 16 16.72 -22.01 -55.38
CA ALA A 16 18.05 -21.37 -55.32
C ALA A 16 18.61 -21.03 -56.72
N PRO A 17 19.66 -20.20 -56.80
CA PRO A 17 20.73 -20.49 -57.76
C PRO A 17 22.18 -20.29 -57.28
N GLU A 18 23.06 -21.09 -57.91
CA GLU A 18 24.50 -20.98 -58.23
C GLU A 18 24.97 -19.57 -58.69
N SER A 19 26.24 -19.16 -58.85
CA SER A 19 27.59 -19.58 -58.44
C SER A 19 28.61 -18.45 -58.86
N LEU A 20 29.76 -18.40 -58.17
CA LEU A 20 31.13 -18.03 -58.63
C LEU A 20 31.55 -16.60 -59.08
N ALA A 21 32.43 -16.02 -58.24
CA ALA A 21 33.82 -15.59 -58.51
C ALA A 21 34.15 -14.18 -59.05
N TYR A 22 35.38 -13.75 -58.70
CA TYR A 22 36.12 -12.49 -58.91
C TYR A 22 35.79 -11.37 -57.90
N GLY A 23 36.71 -10.75 -57.16
CA GLY A 23 38.18 -10.73 -57.13
C GLY A 23 38.63 -9.39 -56.51
N LEU A 24 39.76 -9.39 -55.80
CA LEU A 24 40.62 -8.25 -55.41
C LEU A 24 40.26 -7.43 -54.14
N SER A 25 41.12 -7.58 -53.12
CA SER A 25 41.54 -6.54 -52.15
C SER A 25 42.45 -5.50 -52.85
N PRO A 26 43.03 -4.45 -52.20
CA PRO A 26 43.01 -4.05 -50.78
C PRO A 26 42.84 -2.52 -50.54
N SER A 27 42.55 -2.12 -49.30
CA SER A 27 43.26 -1.06 -48.53
C SER A 27 42.39 -0.46 -47.44
N SER A 28 42.98 -0.36 -46.24
CA SER A 28 42.82 0.71 -45.22
C SER A 28 41.39 1.03 -44.75
N VAL A 29 41.03 0.98 -43.47
CA VAL A 29 41.70 1.61 -42.32
C VAL A 29 41.30 0.85 -41.05
N LEU A 30 42.29 0.63 -40.18
CA LEU A 30 42.15 0.22 -38.80
C LEU A 30 41.73 1.45 -38.00
N GLU A 31 40.50 1.52 -37.46
CA GLU A 31 40.14 2.55 -36.47
C GLU A 31 39.27 1.94 -35.36
N ALA A 32 39.93 1.78 -34.21
CA ALA A 32 39.46 1.75 -32.83
C ALA A 32 38.06 1.16 -32.50
N LEU A 33 38.11 -0.02 -31.86
CA LEU A 33 37.20 -0.41 -30.78
C LEU A 33 37.22 0.67 -29.68
N GLN A 34 36.11 1.41 -29.51
CA GLN A 34 35.84 2.10 -28.26
C GLN A 34 34.82 1.29 -27.44
N PRO A 35 35.07 1.05 -26.15
CA PRO A 35 34.07 0.48 -25.26
C PRO A 35 32.94 1.50 -25.08
N SER A 36 31.72 1.05 -25.28
CA SER A 36 30.50 1.79 -24.95
C SER A 36 30.50 2.09 -23.45
N VAL A 37 31.05 3.24 -23.07
CA VAL A 37 30.79 3.85 -21.77
C VAL A 37 29.31 4.20 -21.77
N SER A 38 28.51 3.33 -21.17
CA SER A 38 27.16 3.65 -20.75
C SER A 38 27.29 4.81 -19.78
N LEU A 39 27.05 6.02 -20.26
CA LEU A 39 26.86 7.20 -19.44
C LEU A 39 25.67 6.91 -18.52
N ILE A 40 25.97 6.50 -17.29
CA ILE A 40 25.11 6.81 -16.15
C ILE A 40 25.16 8.33 -16.09
N GLN A 41 24.16 8.97 -16.66
CA GLN A 41 23.92 10.39 -16.40
C GLN A 41 23.48 10.42 -14.95
N ASP A 42 24.38 10.94 -14.11
CA ASP A 42 24.02 11.44 -12.80
C ASP A 42 22.86 12.42 -13.00
N ASP A 43 21.67 12.04 -12.52
CA ASP A 43 20.54 12.96 -12.43
C ASP A 43 20.99 14.13 -11.54
N GLU A 44 21.37 15.25 -12.16
CA GLU A 44 21.38 16.54 -11.49
C GLU A 44 19.96 16.74 -10.93
N GLU A 45 19.79 16.51 -9.62
CA GLU A 45 18.63 16.98 -8.85
C GLU A 45 18.61 18.51 -8.91
N GLY A 46 18.15 19.06 -10.03
CA GLY A 46 17.62 20.40 -10.06
C GLY A 46 16.50 20.49 -9.03
N GLU A 47 16.51 21.53 -8.20
CA GLU A 47 15.45 21.75 -7.21
C GLU A 47 14.08 21.62 -7.87
N LYS A 48 13.30 20.63 -7.45
CA LYS A 48 11.95 20.40 -7.95
C LYS A 48 11.14 21.69 -7.84
N PRO A 49 10.32 22.03 -8.85
CA PRO A 49 9.60 23.29 -8.85
C PRO A 49 8.69 23.38 -7.63
N ASP A 50 8.73 24.54 -6.96
CA ASP A 50 8.03 24.80 -5.71
C ASP A 50 7.19 26.07 -5.84
N LYS A 51 6.11 26.16 -5.06
CA LYS A 51 5.15 27.29 -5.07
C LYS A 51 4.50 27.48 -6.43
N ARG A 52 4.18 26.38 -7.12
CA ARG A 52 3.57 26.43 -8.45
C ARG A 52 2.14 26.94 -8.34
N GLU A 53 1.78 27.93 -9.15
CA GLU A 53 0.42 28.47 -9.15
C GLU A 53 -0.61 27.41 -9.61
N GLU A 54 -0.23 26.47 -10.48
CA GLU A 54 -1.10 25.35 -10.89
C GLU A 54 -1.52 24.45 -9.71
N ILE A 55 -0.61 24.16 -8.77
CA ILE A 55 -0.91 23.36 -7.58
C ILE A 55 -1.86 24.13 -6.66
N LYS A 56 -1.63 25.44 -6.50
CA LYS A 56 -2.49 26.31 -5.71
C LYS A 56 -3.89 26.45 -6.31
N GLU A 57 -3.99 26.53 -7.63
CA GLU A 57 -5.26 26.53 -8.36
C GLU A 57 -5.99 25.18 -8.21
N ALA A 58 -5.30 24.06 -8.42
CA ALA A 58 -5.85 22.73 -8.21
C ALA A 58 -6.36 22.52 -6.77
N LEU A 59 -5.62 22.99 -5.76
CA LEU A 59 -6.06 22.92 -4.36
C LEU A 59 -7.29 23.79 -4.08
N LYS A 60 -7.41 24.94 -4.74
CA LYS A 60 -8.59 25.81 -4.65
C LYS A 60 -9.81 25.15 -5.30
N GLU A 61 -9.63 24.52 -6.46
CA GLU A 61 -10.67 23.76 -7.15
C GLU A 61 -11.11 22.55 -6.33
N LEU A 62 -10.15 21.78 -5.79
CA LEU A 62 -10.41 20.65 -4.89
C LEU A 62 -11.31 21.08 -3.73
N LYS A 63 -10.95 22.19 -3.06
CA LYS A 63 -11.76 22.73 -1.96
C LYS A 63 -13.16 23.14 -2.42
N GLY A 64 -13.28 23.70 -3.62
CA GLY A 64 -14.55 24.08 -4.23
C GLY A 64 -15.47 22.88 -4.43
N HIS A 65 -14.98 21.84 -5.09
CA HIS A 65 -15.72 20.61 -5.38
C HIS A 65 -16.00 19.78 -4.11
N ALA A 66 -15.01 19.62 -3.24
CA ALA A 66 -15.14 18.89 -1.97
C ALA A 66 -16.23 19.50 -1.05
N GLY A 67 -16.39 20.83 -1.09
CA GLY A 67 -17.41 21.55 -0.32
C GLY A 67 -18.86 21.30 -0.79
N LYS A 68 -19.07 20.69 -1.97
CA LYS A 68 -20.40 20.40 -2.54
C LYS A 68 -21.02 19.12 -2.02
N ARG A 69 -20.35 18.41 -1.10
CA ARG A 69 -20.90 17.30 -0.29
C ARG A 69 -21.50 16.16 -1.13
N GLY A 70 -20.81 15.71 -2.17
CA GLY A 70 -21.20 14.57 -3.01
C GLY A 70 -21.59 14.94 -4.43
N ASP A 71 -22.15 16.14 -4.63
CA ASP A 71 -22.65 16.55 -5.95
C ASP A 71 -21.52 16.68 -6.99
N GLU A 72 -20.30 16.99 -6.53
CA GLU A 72 -19.13 17.20 -7.38
C GLU A 72 -17.94 16.31 -6.95
N ASP A 73 -18.22 15.16 -6.33
CA ASP A 73 -17.18 14.25 -5.86
C ASP A 73 -16.35 13.69 -7.02
N ALA A 74 -16.95 13.45 -8.19
CA ALA A 74 -16.21 12.97 -9.35
C ALA A 74 -15.11 13.96 -9.77
N GLN A 75 -15.40 15.26 -9.72
CA GLN A 75 -14.43 16.32 -10.02
C GLN A 75 -13.38 16.42 -8.91
N ALA A 76 -13.78 16.34 -7.65
CA ALA A 76 -12.85 16.32 -6.53
C ALA A 76 -11.87 15.13 -6.63
N LEU A 77 -12.36 13.94 -6.97
CA LEU A 77 -11.54 12.74 -7.16
C LEU A 77 -10.53 12.91 -8.30
N ALA A 78 -10.95 13.45 -9.45
CA ALA A 78 -10.04 13.72 -10.56
C ALA A 78 -8.91 14.69 -10.19
N ILE A 79 -9.20 15.68 -9.34
CA ILE A 79 -8.18 16.60 -8.84
C ILE A 79 -7.26 15.90 -7.84
N ILE A 80 -7.77 15.04 -6.96
CA ILE A 80 -6.93 14.22 -6.06
C ILE A 80 -5.94 13.38 -6.88
N ASP A 81 -6.40 12.73 -7.95
CA ASP A 81 -5.55 11.93 -8.83
C ASP A 81 -4.46 12.80 -9.50
N THR A 82 -4.84 13.99 -9.95
CA THR A 82 -3.89 14.96 -10.55
C THR A 82 -2.84 15.40 -9.51
N LEU A 83 -3.25 15.78 -8.31
CA LEU A 83 -2.34 16.18 -7.23
C LEU A 83 -1.42 15.03 -6.80
N LEU A 84 -1.91 13.79 -6.82
CA LEU A 84 -1.10 12.60 -6.53
C LEU A 84 -0.04 12.35 -7.61
N GLN A 85 -0.38 12.54 -8.89
CA GLN A 85 0.59 12.44 -10.00
C GLN A 85 1.65 13.53 -9.94
N GLU A 86 1.29 14.74 -9.51
CA GLU A 86 2.20 15.89 -9.41
C GLU A 86 3.08 15.87 -8.14
N PHE A 87 2.69 15.12 -7.11
CA PHE A 87 3.38 15.11 -5.81
C PHE A 87 4.87 14.71 -5.88
N PRO A 88 5.29 13.65 -6.61
CA PRO A 88 6.69 13.29 -6.73
C PRO A 88 7.57 14.40 -7.31
N ASN A 89 6.99 15.22 -8.20
CA ASN A 89 7.64 16.31 -8.92
C ASN A 89 7.49 17.67 -8.22
N SER A 90 6.82 17.71 -7.07
CA SER A 90 6.59 18.93 -6.29
C SER A 90 7.76 19.22 -5.35
N GLY A 91 8.09 20.50 -5.20
CA GLY A 91 8.96 21.01 -4.14
C GLY A 91 8.32 20.97 -2.75
N PRO A 92 9.08 21.30 -1.69
CA PRO A 92 8.66 21.07 -0.30
C PRO A 92 7.39 21.84 0.12
N LYS A 93 7.17 23.06 -0.40
CA LYS A 93 5.99 23.85 -0.06
C LYS A 93 4.75 23.31 -0.74
N ASP A 94 4.86 22.94 -2.02
CA ASP A 94 3.78 22.33 -2.80
C ASP A 94 3.37 20.99 -2.17
N ARG A 95 4.32 20.11 -1.84
CA ARG A 95 4.04 18.83 -1.15
C ARG A 95 3.27 19.04 0.15
N LYS A 96 3.73 19.98 0.98
CA LYS A 96 3.06 20.32 2.24
C LYS A 96 1.64 20.84 2.02
N ASP A 97 1.43 21.66 1.00
CA ASP A 97 0.11 22.21 0.68
C ASP A 97 -0.82 21.14 0.10
N ILE A 98 -0.29 20.19 -0.70
CA ILE A 98 -1.01 19.02 -1.20
C ILE A 98 -1.50 18.14 -0.04
N VAL A 99 -0.59 17.73 0.86
CA VAL A 99 -0.94 16.93 2.04
C VAL A 99 -2.02 17.62 2.87
N LYS A 100 -1.86 18.93 3.12
CA LYS A 100 -2.85 19.71 3.87
C LYS A 100 -4.21 19.79 3.14
N GLY A 101 -4.22 19.96 1.83
CA GLY A 101 -5.45 20.01 1.03
C GLY A 101 -6.20 18.69 1.03
N LEU A 102 -5.48 17.57 0.95
CA LEU A 102 -6.06 16.24 1.09
C LEU A 102 -6.59 16.01 2.52
N GLY A 103 -5.87 16.46 3.54
CA GLY A 103 -6.36 16.46 4.93
C GLY A 103 -7.64 17.30 5.13
N ASP A 104 -7.77 18.42 4.41
CA ASP A 104 -8.99 19.25 4.42
C ASP A 104 -10.20 18.55 3.78
N CYS A 105 -9.99 17.55 2.91
CA CYS A 105 -11.08 16.70 2.39
C CYS A 105 -11.70 15.85 3.52
N MET A 106 -10.88 15.39 4.48
CA MET A 106 -11.33 14.61 5.65
C MET A 106 -12.19 15.43 6.63
N LYS A 107 -12.09 16.77 6.57
CA LYS A 107 -12.93 17.70 7.37
C LYS A 107 -14.33 17.87 6.79
N GLN A 108 -14.56 17.51 5.53
CA GLN A 108 -15.83 17.78 4.86
C GLN A 108 -16.95 16.95 5.46
N LYS A 109 -18.03 17.62 5.85
CA LYS A 109 -19.27 16.97 6.26
C LYS A 109 -19.93 16.35 5.03
N ARG A 110 -20.17 15.04 5.10
CA ARG A 110 -20.84 14.28 4.04
C ARG A 110 -22.31 14.12 4.36
N LYS A 111 -23.16 14.19 3.34
CA LYS A 111 -24.57 13.83 3.49
C LYS A 111 -24.69 12.32 3.35
N PRO A 112 -25.59 11.66 4.10
CA PRO A 112 -26.00 10.32 3.70
C PRO A 112 -26.62 10.38 2.30
N THR A 113 -26.35 9.36 1.49
CA THR A 113 -26.99 9.16 0.19
C THR A 113 -28.49 8.92 0.38
N LYS A 114 -29.23 8.86 -0.73
CA LYS A 114 -30.68 8.59 -0.70
C LYS A 114 -31.02 7.25 -0.02
N GLU A 115 -30.07 6.33 -0.04
CA GLU A 115 -30.13 4.99 0.56
C GLU A 115 -29.66 4.97 2.03
N GLY A 116 -29.34 6.13 2.62
CA GLY A 116 -28.90 6.23 4.01
C GLY A 116 -27.43 5.88 4.27
N VAL A 117 -26.65 5.57 3.22
CA VAL A 117 -25.21 5.25 3.32
C VAL A 117 -24.41 6.55 3.37
N VAL A 118 -23.40 6.66 4.24
CA VAL A 118 -22.52 7.84 4.25
C VAL A 118 -21.73 7.88 2.95
N ASP A 119 -21.81 8.98 2.20
CA ASP A 119 -21.01 9.15 0.97
C ASP A 119 -19.55 9.48 1.33
N ASN A 120 -18.74 8.43 1.42
CA ASN A 120 -17.37 8.46 1.94
C ASN A 120 -16.30 8.33 0.84
N LYS A 121 -16.68 8.39 -0.44
CA LYS A 121 -15.76 8.25 -1.58
C LYS A 121 -14.62 9.25 -1.53
N LEU A 122 -14.94 10.53 -1.28
CA LEU A 122 -13.94 11.59 -1.11
C LEU A 122 -12.94 11.27 0.01
N HIS A 123 -13.43 10.78 1.16
CA HIS A 123 -12.58 10.47 2.31
C HIS A 123 -11.65 9.29 2.04
N ILE A 124 -12.18 8.23 1.42
CA ILE A 124 -11.39 7.05 1.04
C ILE A 124 -10.30 7.44 0.03
N ALA A 125 -10.64 8.26 -0.97
CA ALA A 125 -9.67 8.70 -1.97
C ALA A 125 -8.58 9.60 -1.37
N ALA A 126 -8.96 10.56 -0.53
CA ALA A 126 -8.00 11.42 0.16
C ALA A 126 -7.06 10.61 1.07
N ALA A 127 -7.60 9.67 1.86
CA ALA A 127 -6.79 8.78 2.69
C ALA A 127 -5.84 7.93 1.84
N THR A 128 -6.32 7.33 0.75
CA THR A 128 -5.51 6.50 -0.15
C THR A 128 -4.38 7.30 -0.80
N ALA A 129 -4.66 8.53 -1.23
CA ALA A 129 -3.64 9.42 -1.79
C ALA A 129 -2.60 9.80 -0.74
N LEU A 130 -3.03 10.16 0.48
CA LEU A 130 -2.13 10.44 1.59
C LEU A 130 -1.22 9.24 1.91
N GLY A 131 -1.74 8.00 1.88
CA GLY A 131 -0.92 6.80 2.12
C GLY A 131 0.24 6.61 1.15
N ARG A 132 0.23 7.29 -0.01
CA ARG A 132 1.29 7.25 -1.03
C ARG A 132 2.23 8.46 -0.98
N MET A 133 2.06 9.34 0.00
CA MET A 133 2.78 10.62 0.14
C MET A 133 3.66 10.64 1.40
N ALA A 134 4.17 9.48 1.80
CA ALA A 134 5.13 9.37 2.88
C ALA A 134 6.49 9.97 2.47
N PRO A 135 7.25 10.56 3.41
CA PRO A 135 6.93 10.71 4.84
C PRO A 135 6.04 11.91 5.19
N GLU A 136 5.76 12.83 4.25
CA GLU A 136 5.11 14.11 4.56
C GLU A 136 3.66 13.97 5.05
N SER A 137 2.96 12.91 4.64
CA SER A 137 1.56 12.66 5.00
C SER A 137 1.34 11.96 6.34
N VAL A 138 2.37 11.38 6.94
CA VAL A 138 2.25 10.49 8.11
C VAL A 138 1.56 11.18 9.28
N LYS A 139 2.01 12.41 9.61
CA LYS A 139 1.42 13.21 10.70
C LYS A 139 -0.06 13.56 10.46
N GLU A 140 -0.42 13.79 9.20
CA GLU A 140 -1.82 14.05 8.84
C GLU A 140 -2.65 12.77 9.02
N LEU A 141 -2.18 11.62 8.55
CA LEU A 141 -2.86 10.33 8.73
C LEU A 141 -3.04 9.94 10.21
N ILE A 142 -2.00 10.12 11.04
CA ILE A 142 -2.06 9.88 12.50
C ILE A 142 -3.15 10.75 13.15
N THR A 143 -3.31 12.01 12.69
CA THR A 143 -4.36 12.90 13.20
C THR A 143 -5.77 12.36 12.91
N TRP A 144 -5.94 11.60 11.82
CA TRP A 144 -7.24 11.14 11.34
C TRP A 144 -7.60 9.70 11.76
N VAL A 145 -6.60 8.86 12.07
CA VAL A 145 -6.78 7.40 12.23
C VAL A 145 -7.79 7.00 13.31
N ASP A 146 -7.86 7.74 14.41
CA ASP A 146 -8.87 7.56 15.47
C ASP A 146 -9.76 8.79 15.67
N HIS A 147 -9.88 9.63 14.64
CA HIS A 147 -10.64 10.86 14.77
C HIS A 147 -12.16 10.58 14.85
N LYS A 148 -12.84 11.25 15.79
CA LYS A 148 -14.29 11.10 16.05
C LYS A 148 -15.21 11.32 14.84
N ASN A 149 -14.73 11.99 13.79
CA ASN A 149 -15.49 12.17 12.54
C ASN A 149 -15.79 10.84 11.85
N PHE A 150 -14.95 9.83 12.05
CA PHE A 150 -15.06 8.51 11.44
C PHE A 150 -15.52 7.43 12.43
N ALA A 151 -15.99 7.82 13.63
CA ALA A 151 -16.40 6.89 14.68
C ALA A 151 -17.52 5.92 14.26
N LYS A 152 -18.32 6.28 13.24
CA LYS A 152 -19.41 5.46 12.70
C LYS A 152 -19.23 5.10 11.22
N ASP A 153 -18.15 5.58 10.59
CA ASP A 153 -17.84 5.31 9.19
C ASP A 153 -16.63 4.38 9.13
N TYR A 154 -16.89 3.09 9.39
CA TYR A 154 -15.84 2.08 9.46
C TYR A 154 -15.13 1.87 8.13
N ALA A 155 -15.80 2.12 7.00
CA ALA A 155 -15.18 2.04 5.68
C ALA A 155 -14.13 3.15 5.48
N ALA A 156 -14.47 4.40 5.81
CA ALA A 156 -13.50 5.49 5.78
C ALA A 156 -12.40 5.29 6.83
N LYS A 157 -12.75 4.89 8.06
CA LYS A 157 -11.77 4.61 9.13
C LYS A 157 -10.76 3.54 8.70
N ARG A 158 -11.24 2.43 8.13
CA ARG A 158 -10.38 1.36 7.60
C ARG A 158 -9.45 1.86 6.48
N ALA A 159 -9.94 2.72 5.59
CA ALA A 159 -9.09 3.31 4.54
C ALA A 159 -7.96 4.16 5.12
N ILE A 160 -8.22 4.93 6.18
CA ILE A 160 -7.18 5.73 6.87
C ILE A 160 -6.16 4.83 7.55
N ILE A 161 -6.62 3.77 8.23
CA ILE A 161 -5.75 2.79 8.90
C ILE A 161 -4.82 2.12 7.88
N LEU A 162 -5.36 1.63 6.78
CA LEU A 162 -4.55 1.02 5.72
C LEU A 162 -3.59 2.02 5.06
N ALA A 163 -4.02 3.27 4.86
CA ALA A 163 -3.17 4.31 4.32
C ALA A 163 -1.98 4.60 5.24
N LEU A 164 -2.17 4.61 6.56
CA LEU A 164 -1.09 4.73 7.54
C LEU A 164 -0.16 3.51 7.54
N GLY A 165 -0.68 2.30 7.33
CA GLY A 165 0.17 1.12 7.10
C GLY A 165 1.03 1.25 5.84
N ASN A 166 0.43 1.75 4.76
CA ASN A 166 1.09 1.90 3.46
C ASN A 166 2.23 2.94 3.47
N THR A 167 2.28 3.85 4.44
CA THR A 167 3.43 4.76 4.57
C THR A 167 4.68 4.04 5.05
N GLN A 168 4.54 2.88 5.70
CA GLN A 168 5.62 2.09 6.31
C GLN A 168 6.52 2.92 7.24
N ASP A 169 5.96 4.00 7.80
CA ASP A 169 6.67 4.94 8.66
C ASP A 169 6.52 4.50 10.11
N GLU A 170 7.62 4.45 10.87
CA GLU A 170 7.61 3.94 12.23
C GLU A 170 6.77 4.79 13.20
N ASP A 171 6.57 6.08 12.91
CA ASP A 171 5.64 6.93 13.67
C ASP A 171 4.19 6.41 13.58
N GLY A 172 3.88 5.59 12.56
CA GLY A 172 2.59 4.95 12.38
C GLY A 172 2.38 3.69 13.22
N ILE A 173 3.43 3.08 13.78
CA ILE A 173 3.31 1.79 14.51
C ILE A 173 2.45 1.94 15.76
N ALA A 174 2.78 2.88 16.64
CA ALA A 174 2.07 3.05 17.91
C ALA A 174 0.56 3.34 17.74
N PRO A 175 0.14 4.27 16.85
CA PRO A 175 -1.29 4.47 16.56
C PRO A 175 -1.99 3.21 15.99
N LEU A 176 -1.28 2.40 15.21
CA LEU A 176 -1.84 1.16 14.65
C LEU A 176 -1.96 0.06 15.73
N THR A 177 -0.98 -0.08 16.62
CA THR A 177 -1.02 -1.06 17.71
C THR A 177 -2.14 -0.73 18.71
N ASP A 178 -2.38 0.55 19.01
CA ASP A 178 -3.49 0.98 19.87
C ASP A 178 -4.86 0.50 19.33
N LEU A 179 -5.01 0.48 18.00
CA LEU A 179 -6.24 0.05 17.32
C LEU A 179 -6.44 -1.46 17.32
N LEU A 180 -5.43 -2.27 17.65
CA LEU A 180 -5.60 -3.72 17.80
C LEU A 180 -6.58 -4.05 18.92
N THR A 181 -6.72 -3.20 19.94
CA THR A 181 -7.65 -3.41 21.07
C THR A 181 -9.01 -2.74 20.89
N HIS A 182 -9.28 -2.21 19.70
CA HIS A 182 -10.50 -1.45 19.43
C HIS A 182 -11.78 -2.31 19.57
N HIS A 183 -12.86 -1.70 20.07
CA HIS A 183 -14.13 -2.40 20.32
C HIS A 183 -14.80 -2.94 19.04
N GLU A 184 -14.56 -2.33 17.89
CA GLU A 184 -15.05 -2.80 16.58
C GLU A 184 -14.06 -3.79 15.94
N PRO A 185 -14.43 -5.06 15.68
CA PRO A 185 -13.54 -6.06 15.08
C PRO A 185 -13.00 -5.67 13.70
N GLN A 186 -13.79 -4.95 12.89
CA GLN A 186 -13.33 -4.48 11.57
C GLN A 186 -12.15 -3.51 11.65
N VAL A 187 -12.08 -2.71 12.73
CA VAL A 187 -10.98 -1.79 13.00
C VAL A 187 -9.75 -2.57 13.45
N GLN A 188 -9.91 -3.57 14.32
CA GLN A 188 -8.82 -4.47 14.75
C GLN A 188 -8.19 -5.19 13.54
N ALA A 189 -9.03 -5.73 12.66
CA ALA A 189 -8.60 -6.39 11.42
C ALA A 189 -7.82 -5.43 10.51
N GLY A 190 -8.34 -4.22 10.30
CA GLY A 190 -7.65 -3.19 9.51
C GLY A 190 -6.29 -2.79 10.09
N ALA A 191 -6.19 -2.71 11.42
CA ALA A 191 -4.94 -2.38 12.11
C ALA A 191 -3.88 -3.48 11.90
N ALA A 192 -4.28 -4.75 12.03
CA ALA A 192 -3.40 -5.88 11.75
C ALA A 192 -2.91 -5.87 10.29
N GLU A 193 -3.81 -5.71 9.32
CA GLU A 193 -3.43 -5.62 7.90
C GLU A 193 -2.50 -4.43 7.59
N ALA A 194 -2.68 -3.30 8.28
CA ALA A 194 -1.79 -2.15 8.14
C ALA A 194 -0.40 -2.44 8.71
N LEU A 195 -0.34 -3.12 9.87
CA LEU A 195 0.92 -3.54 10.52
C LEU A 195 1.68 -4.60 9.70
N GLN A 196 0.98 -5.40 8.89
CA GLN A 196 1.60 -6.33 7.93
C GLN A 196 2.55 -5.63 6.94
N GLN A 197 2.29 -4.36 6.59
CA GLN A 197 3.11 -3.60 5.64
C GLN A 197 4.55 -3.36 6.16
N TYR A 198 4.82 -3.58 7.44
CA TYR A 198 6.14 -3.40 8.05
C TYR A 198 7.03 -4.64 7.94
N VAL A 199 6.65 -5.64 7.14
CA VAL A 199 7.46 -6.85 6.86
C VAL A 199 8.86 -6.55 6.30
N GLY A 200 9.05 -5.41 5.64
CA GLY A 200 10.36 -4.97 5.14
C GLY A 200 11.25 -4.28 6.18
N LYS A 201 10.79 -4.11 7.42
CA LYS A 201 11.55 -3.45 8.49
C LYS A 201 12.52 -4.41 9.17
N GLU A 202 13.51 -3.82 9.84
CA GLU A 202 14.49 -4.53 10.66
C GLU A 202 13.82 -5.48 11.66
N SER A 203 14.49 -6.60 11.96
CA SER A 203 13.98 -7.66 12.83
C SER A 203 13.40 -7.15 14.15
N ASP A 204 13.98 -6.13 14.79
CA ASP A 204 13.53 -5.64 16.08
C ASP A 204 12.18 -4.89 16.00
N VAL A 205 11.97 -4.12 14.93
CA VAL A 205 10.67 -3.46 14.66
C VAL A 205 9.60 -4.51 14.38
N ARG A 206 9.90 -5.53 13.56
CA ARG A 206 8.96 -6.62 13.26
C ARG A 206 8.59 -7.41 14.50
N LYS A 207 9.53 -7.65 15.40
CA LYS A 207 9.31 -8.34 16.68
C LYS A 207 8.37 -7.59 17.61
N GLU A 208 8.51 -6.27 17.70
CA GLU A 208 7.61 -5.42 18.49
C GLU A 208 6.17 -5.54 17.98
N ILE A 209 5.97 -5.33 16.69
CA ILE A 209 4.66 -5.47 16.04
C ILE A 209 4.10 -6.89 16.22
N PHE A 210 4.93 -7.90 15.96
CA PHE A 210 4.54 -9.30 16.09
C PHE A 210 4.03 -9.60 17.50
N LYS A 211 4.72 -9.09 18.53
CA LYS A 211 4.33 -9.34 19.93
C LYS A 211 2.97 -8.73 20.27
N GLU A 212 2.72 -7.50 19.84
CA GLU A 212 1.44 -6.81 20.07
C GLU A 212 0.28 -7.53 19.36
N VAL A 213 0.47 -7.95 18.10
CA VAL A 213 -0.53 -8.72 17.35
C VAL A 213 -0.78 -10.10 18.01
N LEU A 214 0.29 -10.79 18.43
CA LEU A 214 0.20 -12.09 19.07
C LEU A 214 -0.56 -12.02 20.39
N ASP A 215 -0.28 -11.01 21.21
CA ASP A 215 -0.97 -10.83 22.49
C ASP A 215 -2.47 -10.62 22.31
N GLU A 216 -2.86 -9.78 21.36
CA GLU A 216 -4.28 -9.48 21.14
C GLU A 216 -5.04 -10.68 20.57
N VAL A 217 -4.52 -11.35 19.54
CA VAL A 217 -5.19 -12.53 18.98
C VAL A 217 -5.28 -13.66 20.01
N SER A 218 -4.23 -13.84 20.84
CA SER A 218 -4.24 -14.81 21.94
C SER A 218 -5.24 -14.44 23.02
N ARG A 219 -5.36 -13.15 23.38
CA ARG A 219 -6.34 -12.67 24.36
C ARG A 219 -7.76 -13.00 23.92
N VAL A 220 -8.11 -12.74 22.67
CA VAL A 220 -9.45 -13.03 22.13
C VAL A 220 -9.68 -14.55 22.01
N LYS A 221 -8.66 -15.31 21.58
CA LYS A 221 -8.74 -16.78 21.54
C LYS A 221 -8.95 -17.39 22.92
N ASN A 222 -8.24 -16.91 23.94
CA ASN A 222 -8.41 -17.38 25.31
C ASN A 222 -9.82 -17.10 25.84
N ALA A 223 -10.40 -15.94 25.51
CA ALA A 223 -11.79 -15.65 25.85
C ALA A 223 -12.76 -16.63 25.17
N LEU A 224 -12.49 -16.99 23.91
CA LEU A 224 -13.28 -17.98 23.17
C LEU A 224 -13.16 -19.38 23.77
N ASP A 225 -11.99 -19.76 24.27
CA ASP A 225 -11.78 -21.08 24.89
C ASP A 225 -12.46 -21.22 26.26
N ILE A 226 -12.62 -20.11 26.98
CA ILE A 226 -13.34 -20.07 28.26
C ILE A 226 -14.84 -20.28 28.07
N ASP A 227 -15.43 -19.59 27.08
CA ASP A 227 -16.84 -19.78 26.70
C ASP A 227 -16.99 -19.93 25.17
N PRO A 228 -16.84 -21.16 24.65
CA PRO A 228 -16.94 -21.43 23.21
C PRO A 228 -18.33 -21.17 22.63
N THR A 229 -19.34 -20.98 23.50
CA THR A 229 -20.73 -20.76 23.09
C THR A 229 -21.12 -19.29 23.03
N ASP A 230 -20.28 -18.37 23.51
CA ASP A 230 -20.53 -16.93 23.42
C ASP A 230 -20.47 -16.47 21.94
N PRO A 231 -21.61 -16.08 21.34
CA PRO A 231 -21.65 -15.67 19.95
C PRO A 231 -20.87 -14.38 19.69
N ILE A 232 -20.74 -13.49 20.68
CA ILE A 232 -20.06 -12.20 20.55
C ILE A 232 -18.55 -12.43 20.46
N VAL A 233 -18.00 -13.26 21.36
CA VAL A 233 -16.57 -13.58 21.38
C VAL A 233 -16.19 -14.38 20.14
N ARG A 234 -17.03 -15.35 19.75
CA ARG A 234 -16.82 -16.12 18.52
C ARG A 234 -16.82 -15.24 17.28
N GLN A 235 -17.82 -14.39 17.12
CA GLN A 235 -17.90 -13.47 15.97
C GLN A 235 -16.70 -12.52 15.91
N ARG A 236 -16.23 -12.03 17.06
CA ARG A 236 -15.02 -11.20 17.11
C ARG A 236 -13.79 -12.00 16.67
N TYR A 237 -13.58 -13.20 17.22
CA TYR A 237 -12.44 -14.04 16.85
C TYR A 237 -12.45 -14.36 15.34
N ASP A 238 -13.60 -14.78 14.80
CA ASP A 238 -13.77 -15.08 13.37
C ASP A 238 -13.43 -13.86 12.49
N ALA A 239 -13.70 -12.64 12.95
CA ALA A 239 -13.41 -11.41 12.22
C ALA A 239 -11.93 -11.00 12.24
N ILE A 240 -11.19 -11.28 13.33
CA ILE A 240 -9.83 -10.77 13.51
C ILE A 240 -8.74 -11.83 13.30
N ALA A 241 -9.04 -13.12 13.50
CA ALA A 241 -8.05 -14.18 13.49
C ALA A 241 -7.31 -14.25 12.15
N GLY A 242 -8.03 -14.23 11.03
CA GLY A 242 -7.41 -14.27 9.69
C GLY A 242 -6.40 -13.13 9.46
N PRO A 243 -6.80 -11.86 9.58
CA PRO A 243 -5.91 -10.71 9.47
C PRO A 243 -4.70 -10.77 10.43
N MET A 244 -4.92 -11.09 11.71
CA MET A 244 -3.86 -11.12 12.71
C MET A 244 -2.88 -12.28 12.48
N LEU A 245 -3.35 -13.50 12.24
CA LEU A 245 -2.50 -14.67 12.00
C LEU A 245 -1.69 -14.53 10.71
N ARG A 246 -2.28 -13.95 9.65
CA ARG A 246 -1.54 -13.61 8.44
C ARG A 246 -0.43 -12.59 8.73
N THR A 247 -0.74 -11.56 9.52
CA THR A 247 0.26 -10.56 9.92
C THR A 247 1.41 -11.21 10.69
N LEU A 248 1.12 -12.12 11.63
CA LEU A 248 2.15 -12.88 12.35
C LEU A 248 2.99 -13.73 11.39
N THR A 249 2.35 -14.40 10.43
CA THR A 249 3.03 -15.21 9.40
C THR A 249 3.99 -14.35 8.60
N ASP A 250 3.52 -13.24 8.03
CA ASP A 250 4.30 -12.39 7.15
C ASP A 250 5.46 -11.72 7.91
N LEU A 251 5.24 -11.26 9.14
CA LEU A 251 6.29 -10.62 9.95
C LEU A 251 7.40 -11.60 10.37
N SER A 252 7.06 -12.86 10.61
CA SER A 252 7.98 -13.86 11.16
C SER A 252 8.58 -14.83 10.13
N GLY A 253 7.91 -15.01 8.98
CA GLY A 253 8.16 -16.10 8.04
C GLY A 253 7.72 -17.48 8.55
N HIS A 254 7.04 -17.56 9.70
CA HIS A 254 6.55 -18.82 10.27
C HIS A 254 5.08 -19.02 9.95
N GLU A 255 4.76 -20.12 9.26
CA GLU A 255 3.38 -20.49 8.94
C GLU A 255 2.71 -21.24 10.11
N SER A 256 1.62 -20.67 10.63
CA SER A 256 0.71 -21.32 11.56
C SER A 256 -0.69 -20.67 11.46
N ASN A 257 -1.72 -21.42 11.85
CA ASN A 257 -3.09 -20.91 11.97
C ASN A 257 -3.59 -20.95 13.43
N ASP A 258 -2.71 -21.17 14.41
CA ASP A 258 -3.04 -21.23 15.84
C ASP A 258 -2.19 -20.21 16.63
N PRO A 259 -2.82 -19.28 17.36
CA PRO A 259 -2.09 -18.39 18.28
C PRO A 259 -1.14 -19.11 19.24
N THR A 260 -1.48 -20.33 19.68
CA THR A 260 -0.66 -21.10 20.64
C THR A 260 0.68 -21.54 20.04
N GLU A 261 0.66 -21.95 18.77
CA GLU A 261 1.86 -22.32 18.03
C GLU A 261 2.76 -21.10 17.80
N PHE A 262 2.18 -19.95 17.44
CA PHE A 262 2.93 -18.69 17.37
C PHE A 262 3.54 -18.29 18.70
N PHE A 263 2.84 -18.50 19.82
CA PHE A 263 3.38 -18.21 21.15
C PHE A 263 4.58 -19.08 21.50
N SER A 264 4.53 -20.35 21.12
CA SER A 264 5.63 -21.31 21.29
C SER A 264 6.82 -20.89 20.43
N TRP A 265 6.57 -20.64 19.13
CA TRP A 265 7.58 -20.15 18.21
C TRP A 265 8.22 -18.84 18.69
N TRP A 266 7.44 -17.88 19.16
CA TRP A 266 7.93 -16.62 19.69
C TRP A 266 8.93 -16.83 20.84
N ASN A 267 8.63 -17.72 21.77
CA ASN A 267 9.52 -17.97 22.90
C ASN A 267 10.88 -18.51 22.48
N ASP A 268 10.92 -19.34 21.43
CA ASP A 268 12.14 -19.89 20.86
C ASP A 268 12.90 -18.89 19.97
N ASN A 269 12.20 -17.92 19.39
CA ASN A 269 12.74 -17.05 18.34
C ASN A 269 12.88 -15.57 18.72
N LYS A 270 12.34 -15.11 19.86
CA LYS A 270 12.38 -13.69 20.28
C LYS A 270 13.78 -13.10 20.47
N LYS A 271 14.77 -13.95 20.78
CA LYS A 271 16.19 -13.53 20.92
C LYS A 271 17.00 -13.73 19.65
N ARG A 272 16.44 -14.36 18.62
CA ARG A 272 17.12 -14.60 17.35
C ARG A 272 17.04 -13.35 16.50
N ASP A 273 18.03 -13.18 15.65
CA ASP A 273 17.97 -12.23 14.55
C ASP A 273 17.19 -12.89 13.41
N TRP A 274 16.04 -12.31 13.05
CA TRP A 274 15.15 -12.88 12.03
C TRP A 274 15.71 -12.67 10.60
N ASP A 275 16.57 -11.68 10.39
CA ASP A 275 17.18 -11.37 9.09
C ASP A 275 18.41 -12.25 8.79
N LYS A 276 19.08 -12.76 9.84
CA LYS A 276 20.21 -13.68 9.68
C LYS A 276 19.82 -15.14 9.45
N ALA A 277 18.59 -15.52 9.78
CA ALA A 277 18.16 -16.92 9.79
C ALA A 277 17.93 -17.52 8.39
N GLU A 278 17.76 -16.70 7.34
CA GLU A 278 17.50 -17.19 5.98
C GLU A 278 18.74 -17.65 5.20
N LYS A 279 19.97 -17.36 5.66
CA LYS A 279 21.21 -17.74 4.92
C LYS A 279 21.73 -19.16 5.20
N GLY A 280 20.95 -20.03 5.83
CA GLY A 280 21.48 -21.25 6.47
C GLY A 280 20.76 -22.57 6.21
N LYS A 281 19.83 -22.66 5.26
CA LYS A 281 19.22 -23.94 4.88
C LYS A 281 18.97 -23.99 3.37
N ASP A 282 20.06 -24.19 2.63
CA ASP A 282 20.13 -24.85 1.32
C ASP A 282 21.62 -24.91 0.92
N ALA A 283 22.35 -25.87 1.50
CA ALA A 283 23.66 -26.31 1.06
C ALA A 283 23.90 -27.75 1.53
#